data_AF-A0A3N5QPF9-F1
#
_entry.id   AF-A0A3N5QPF9-F1
#
_cell.length_a   1.000
_cell.length_b   1.000
_cell.length_c   1.000
_cell.angle_alpha   90.00
_cell.angle_beta   90.00
_cell.angle_gamma   90.00
#
_symmetry.space_group_name_H-M   'P 1'
#
loop_
_entity.id
_entity.type
_entity.pdbx_description
1 polymer ?
#
loop_
_entity_poly.entity_id
_entity_poly.type
_entity_poly.pdbx_seq_one_letter_code
_entity_poly.pdbx_strand_id
1 'polypeptide(L)'
;MSYRERLAWMYLIAIVVTLGPYLFYALVIQRGVEIPMPGFGQLMIYAVASSTFAVLVGVGYLVLRLKYPAEAKVPADERDTAIERHSYRVGYFILLTGVI
;
A
#
# COMPACT_ATOMS: atom_id res chain seq x y z
N MET A 1 -10.32 -17.89 3.92
CA MET A 1 -9.21 -16.95 3.65
C MET A 1 -8.18 -17.06 4.75
N SER A 2 -6.91 -17.25 4.38
CA SER A 2 -5.79 -17.33 5.34
C SER A 2 -5.50 -15.98 5.98
N TYR A 3 -4.81 -15.94 7.11
CA TYR A 3 -4.40 -14.69 7.76
C TYR A 3 -3.59 -13.78 6.82
N ARG A 4 -2.69 -14.37 6.02
CA ARG A 4 -1.88 -13.67 5.01
C ARG A 4 -2.73 -13.09 3.89
N GLU A 5 -3.74 -13.84 3.43
CA GLU A 5 -4.68 -13.35 2.42
C GLU A 5 -5.50 -12.17 2.94
N ARG A 6 -5.98 -12.22 4.19
CA ARG A 6 -6.67 -11.08 4.82
C ARG A 6 -5.78 -9.86 4.94
N LEU A 7 -4.50 -10.04 5.31
CA LEU A 7 -3.51 -8.96 5.32
C LEU A 7 -3.30 -8.38 3.92
N ALA A 8 -3.15 -9.22 2.89
CA ALA A 8 -2.98 -8.76 1.52
C ALA A 8 -4.18 -7.92 1.05
N TRP A 9 -5.40 -8.38 1.32
CA TRP A 9 -6.62 -7.62 1.02
C TRP A 9 -6.70 -6.31 1.80
N MET A 10 -6.34 -6.31 3.09
CA MET A 10 -6.28 -5.11 3.91
C MET A 10 -5.30 -4.08 3.31
N TYR A 11 -4.08 -4.51 2.96
CA TYR A 11 -3.09 -3.64 2.31
C TYR A 11 -3.59 -3.11 0.97
N LEU A 12 -4.17 -3.97 0.14
CA LEU A 12 -4.70 -3.58 -1.17
C LEU A 12 -5.78 -2.51 -1.03
N ILE A 13 -6.74 -2.71 -0.12
CA ILE A 13 -7.80 -1.72 0.15
C ILE A 13 -7.19 -0.42 0.68
N ALA A 14 -6.25 -0.49 1.62
CA ALA A 14 -5.61 0.69 2.18
C ALA A 14 -4.87 1.50 1.10
N ILE A 15 -4.11 0.84 0.21
CA ILE A 15 -3.43 1.48 -0.92
C ILE A 15 -4.46 2.15 -1.84
N VAL A 16 -5.48 1.41 -2.27
CA VAL A 16 -6.48 1.92 -3.23
C VAL A 16 -7.23 3.12 -2.66
N VAL A 17 -7.63 3.08 -1.39
CA VAL A 17 -8.44 4.15 -0.77
C VAL A 17 -7.61 5.40 -0.45
N THR A 18 -6.31 5.25 -0.15
CA THR A 18 -5.47 6.39 0.26
C THR A 18 -4.61 6.92 -0.86
N LEU A 19 -3.78 6.06 -1.46
CA LEU A 19 -2.85 6.42 -2.51
C LEU A 19 -3.54 6.51 -3.86
N GLY A 20 -4.63 5.77 -4.10
CA GLY A 20 -5.40 5.85 -5.34
C GLY A 20 -5.90 7.28 -5.65
N PRO A 21 -6.65 7.94 -4.74
CA PRO A 21 -7.08 9.32 -4.93
C PRO A 21 -5.91 10.30 -5.07
N TYR A 22 -4.84 10.12 -4.29
CA TYR A 22 -3.64 10.95 -4.40
C TYR A 22 -3.00 10.83 -5.80
N LEU A 23 -2.80 9.62 -6.30
CA LEU A 23 -2.23 9.36 -7.62
C LEU A 23 -3.15 9.87 -8.72
N PHE A 24 -4.47 9.69 -8.60
CA PHE A 24 -5.42 10.25 -9.55
C PHE A 24 -5.33 11.78 -9.61
N TYR A 25 -5.29 12.44 -8.45
CA TYR A 25 -5.13 13.88 -8.38
C TYR A 25 -3.80 14.33 -9.00
N ALA A 26 -2.68 13.70 -8.62
CA ALA A 26 -1.35 14.08 -9.08
C ALA A 26 -1.12 13.81 -10.58
N LEU A 27 -1.59 12.66 -11.10
CA LEU A 27 -1.29 12.23 -12.47
C LEU A 27 -2.35 12.64 -13.49
N VAL A 28 -3.61 12.79 -13.08
CA VAL A 28 -4.72 13.12 -13.99
C VAL A 28 -5.12 14.59 -13.85
N ILE A 29 -5.43 15.04 -12.63
CA ILE A 29 -5.96 16.40 -12.40
C ILE A 29 -4.85 17.45 -12.56
N GLN A 30 -3.67 17.22 -11.99
CA GLN A 30 -2.54 18.16 -12.08
C GLN A 30 -1.73 18.04 -13.36
N ARG A 31 -2.19 17.26 -14.35
CA ARG A 31 -1.46 17.06 -15.59
C ARG A 31 -1.32 18.38 -16.35
N GLY A 32 -0.07 18.81 -16.56
CA GLY A 32 0.25 20.06 -17.27
C GLY A 32 0.09 21.33 -16.43
N VAL A 33 -0.17 21.20 -15.13
CA VAL A 33 -0.19 22.33 -14.19
C VAL A 33 1.23 22.54 -13.66
N GLU A 34 1.78 23.75 -13.81
CA GLU A 34 3.05 24.10 -13.17
C GLU A 34 2.87 24.20 -11.65
N ILE A 35 3.65 23.42 -10.93
CA ILE A 35 3.63 23.42 -9.47
C ILE A 35 4.71 24.40 -9.00
N PRO A 36 4.33 25.53 -8.37
CA PRO A 36 5.30 26.52 -7.95
C PRO A 36 6.23 25.92 -6.90
N MET A 37 7.53 26.08 -7.11
CA MET A 37 8.53 25.67 -6.13
C MET A 37 8.35 26.46 -4.82
N PRO A 38 8.45 25.82 -3.65
CA PRO A 38 8.95 24.46 -3.42
C PRO A 38 7.85 23.36 -3.35
N GLY A 39 6.61 23.61 -3.80
CA GLY A 39 5.58 22.58 -3.93
C GLY A 39 4.94 22.10 -2.61
N PHE A 40 4.98 22.90 -1.54
CA PHE A 40 4.46 22.51 -0.21
C PHE A 40 3.01 22.01 -0.23
N GLY A 41 2.15 22.55 -1.11
CA GLY A 41 0.76 22.09 -1.22
C GLY A 41 0.66 20.61 -1.63
N GLN A 42 1.43 20.19 -2.63
CA GLN A 42 1.45 18.79 -3.05
C GLN A 42 2.08 17.89 -1.98
N LEU A 43 3.12 18.39 -1.31
CA LEU A 43 3.78 17.68 -0.21
C LEU A 43 2.82 17.46 0.97
N MET A 44 2.00 18.45 1.30
CA MET A 44 0.98 18.34 2.34
C MET A 44 -0.10 17.31 1.98
N ILE A 45 -0.58 17.30 0.73
CA ILE A 45 -1.57 16.30 0.28
C ILE A 45 -0.97 14.90 0.37
N TYR A 46 0.27 14.72 -0.08
CA TYR A 46 0.99 13.45 0.04
C TYR A 46 1.17 13.02 1.51
N ALA A 47 1.51 13.95 2.40
CA ALA A 47 1.66 13.70 3.82
C ALA A 47 0.35 13.22 4.46
N VAL A 48 -0.78 13.84 4.10
CA VAL A 48 -2.11 13.42 4.58
C VAL A 48 -2.45 12.02 4.07
N ALA A 49 -2.26 11.75 2.77
CA ALA A 49 -2.52 10.43 2.20
C ALA A 49 -1.67 9.34 2.86
N SER A 50 -0.37 9.59 3.02
CA SER A 50 0.57 8.65 3.64
C SER A 50 0.30 8.43 5.12
N SER A 51 -0.06 9.47 5.86
CA SER A 51 -0.44 9.35 7.28
C SER A 51 -1.72 8.53 7.43
N THR A 52 -2.71 8.77 6.57
CA THR A 52 -3.96 8.00 6.55
C THR A 52 -3.70 6.53 6.24
N PHE A 53 -2.82 6.25 5.25
CA PHE A 53 -2.39 4.90 4.93
C PHE A 53 -1.75 4.21 6.13
N ALA A 54 -0.80 4.87 6.80
CA ALA A 54 -0.12 4.34 7.97
C ALA A 54 -1.11 4.02 9.11
N VAL A 55 -2.08 4.90 9.36
CA VAL A 55 -3.13 4.69 10.37
C VAL A 55 -4.01 3.50 10.00
N LEU A 56 -4.49 3.41 8.75
CA LEU A 56 -5.35 2.31 8.31
C LEU A 56 -4.64 0.96 8.41
N VAL A 57 -3.38 0.88 7.96
CA VAL A 57 -2.58 -0.34 8.07
C VAL A 57 -2.30 -0.69 9.53
N GLY A 58 -1.92 0.30 10.35
CA GLY A 58 -1.61 0.07 11.76
C GLY A 58 -2.82 -0.44 12.54
N VAL A 59 -3.97 0.21 12.37
CA VAL A 59 -5.24 -0.21 13.00
C VAL A 59 -5.68 -1.56 12.45
N GLY A 60 -5.64 -1.76 11.13
CA GLY A 60 -6.02 -3.02 10.50
C GLY A 60 -5.18 -4.20 10.98
N TYR A 61 -3.87 -4.00 11.09
CA TYR A 61 -2.94 -5.01 11.61
C TYR A 61 -3.24 -5.33 13.08
N LEU A 62 -3.47 -4.30 13.92
CA LEU A 62 -3.82 -4.49 15.32
C LEU A 62 -5.12 -5.28 15.46
N VAL A 63 -6.16 -4.92 14.72
CA VAL A 63 -7.47 -5.60 14.72
C VAL A 63 -7.33 -7.05 14.26
N LEU A 64 -6.62 -7.31 13.16
CA LEU A 64 -6.42 -8.67 12.65
C LEU A 64 -5.64 -9.54 13.64
N ARG A 65 -4.60 -8.98 14.27
CA ARG A 65 -3.78 -9.70 15.27
C ARG A 65 -4.57 -10.05 16.52
N LEU A 66 -5.45 -9.15 16.98
CA LEU A 66 -6.32 -9.40 18.13
C LEU A 66 -7.43 -10.42 17.82
N LYS A 67 -7.97 -10.38 16.60
CA LYS A 67 -9.10 -11.24 16.20
C LYS A 67 -8.65 -12.65 15.79
N TYR A 68 -7.45 -12.81 15.25
CA TYR A 68 -6.92 -14.09 14.74
C TYR A 68 -5.51 -14.42 15.26
N PRO A 69 -5.29 -14.45 16.58
CA PRO A 69 -3.95 -14.61 17.17
C PRO A 69 -3.33 -15.99 16.91
N ALA A 70 -4.15 -17.04 16.76
CA ALA A 70 -3.68 -18.39 16.47
C ALA A 70 -3.25 -18.54 15.00
N GLU A 71 -4.05 -18.01 14.07
CA GLU A 71 -3.73 -18.02 12.63
C GLU A 71 -2.47 -17.21 12.33
N ALA A 72 -2.22 -16.12 13.07
CA ALA A 72 -1.03 -15.30 12.92
C ALA A 72 0.29 -16.03 13.25
N LYS A 73 0.23 -17.15 14.00
CA LYS A 73 1.40 -17.96 14.39
C LYS A 73 1.66 -19.11 13.41
N VAL A 74 0.76 -19.37 12.48
CA VAL A 74 0.90 -20.47 11.52
C VAL A 74 1.99 -20.10 10.51
N PRO A 75 3.01 -20.98 10.29
CA PRO A 75 4.05 -20.73 9.31
C PRO A 75 3.48 -20.67 7.89
N ALA A 76 4.21 -20.00 6.99
CA ALA A 76 3.83 -19.95 5.57
C ALA A 76 3.88 -21.34 4.95
N ASP A 77 2.87 -21.67 4.15
CA ASP A 77 2.89 -22.86 3.30
C ASP A 77 3.83 -22.66 2.10
N GLU A 78 4.29 -23.75 1.47
CA GLU A 78 5.18 -23.69 0.29
C GLU A 78 4.57 -22.83 -0.82
N ARG A 79 3.26 -22.97 -1.03
CA ARG A 79 2.51 -22.15 -1.99
C ARG A 79 2.61 -20.65 -1.68
N ASP A 80 2.44 -20.26 -0.42
CA ASP A 80 2.49 -18.84 -0.02
C ASP A 80 3.88 -18.26 -0.29
N THR A 81 4.94 -19.04 -0.03
CA THR A 81 6.33 -18.60 -0.30
C THR A 81 6.62 -18.45 -1.80
N ALA A 82 6.07 -19.33 -2.65
CA ALA A 82 6.23 -19.23 -4.09
C ALA A 82 5.52 -17.98 -4.65
N ILE A 83 4.32 -17.68 -4.16
CA ILE A 83 3.56 -16.47 -4.50
C ILE A 83 4.35 -15.23 -4.07
N GLU A 84 4.84 -15.20 -2.83
CA GLU A 84 5.60 -14.08 -2.29
C GLU A 84 6.83 -13.75 -3.14
N ARG A 85 7.62 -14.77 -3.52
CA ARG A 85 8.78 -14.59 -4.42
C ARG A 85 8.37 -14.03 -5.79
N HIS A 86 7.28 -14.53 -6.35
CA HIS A 86 6.78 -14.03 -7.62
C HIS A 86 6.34 -12.56 -7.52
N SER A 87 5.58 -12.22 -6.47
CA SER A 87 5.14 -10.86 -6.17
C SER A 87 6.32 -9.91 -6.02
N TYR A 88 7.38 -10.30 -5.31
CA TYR A 88 8.59 -9.49 -5.19
C TYR A 88 9.26 -9.24 -6.54
N ARG A 89 9.39 -10.26 -7.39
CA ARG A 89 10.00 -10.11 -8.71
C ARG A 89 9.22 -9.12 -9.57
N VAL A 90 7.89 -9.22 -9.58
CA VAL A 90 7.02 -8.30 -10.33
C VAL A 90 7.08 -6.89 -9.75
N GLY A 91 6.95 -6.75 -8.43
CA GLY A 91 7.00 -5.46 -7.76
C GLY A 91 8.34 -4.74 -7.94
N TYR A 92 9.45 -5.47 -7.86
CA TYR A 92 10.79 -4.93 -8.09
C TYR A 92 10.99 -4.47 -9.53
N PHE A 93 10.46 -5.23 -10.50
CA PHE A 93 10.46 -4.82 -11.90
C PHE A 93 9.69 -3.52 -12.11
N ILE A 94 8.48 -3.40 -11.57
CA ILE A 94 7.68 -2.16 -11.66
C ILE A 94 8.40 -0.98 -11.01
N LEU A 95 9.04 -1.19 -9.85
CA LEU A 95 9.80 -0.14 -9.17
C LEU A 95 10.97 0.36 -10.04
N LEU A 96 11.69 -0.56 -10.69
CA LEU A 96 12.80 -0.20 -11.58
C LEU A 96 12.34 0.52 -12.84
N THR A 97 11.24 0.10 -13.47
CA THR A 97 10.79 0.65 -14.76
C THR A 97 9.82 1.82 -14.64
N GLY A 98 9.18 2.01 -13.49
CA GLY A 98 8.17 3.05 -13.27
C GLY A 98 8.69 4.30 -12.59
N VAL A 99 9.86 4.23 -11.92
CA VAL A 99 10.47 5.36 -11.20
C VAL A 99 11.64 5.98 -11.99
N ILE A 100 12.22 5.26 -12.95
CA ILE A 100 13.28 5.72 -13.87
C ILE A 100 12.67 5.94 -15.25
#